data_AF-A0A9E5LNK1-F1
#
_entry.id   AF-A0A9E5LNK1-F1
#
_cell.length_a   1.000
_cell.length_b   1.000
_cell.length_c   1.000
_cell.angle_alpha   90.00
_cell.angle_beta   90.00
_cell.angle_gamma   90.00
#
_symmetry.space_group_name_H-M   'P 1'
#
loop_
_entity.id
_entity.type
_entity.pdbx_description
1 polymer ?
#
loop_
_entity_poly.entity_id
_entity_poly.type
_entity_poly.pdbx_seq_one_letter_code
_entity_poly.pdbx_strand_id
1 'polypeptide(L)'
;RREYAPGDKLALAPGESVTLMPGDWHAFWGEGGDVLIGEVSTVNDDETDNLFREPIGRFANIEEDVDPMHLLVSDYATWLKY
;
A
#
# COMPACT_ATOMS: atom_id res chain seq x y z
N ARG A 1 5.53 -4.93 -23.51
CA ARG A 1 4.28 -4.16 -23.40
C ARG A 1 3.13 -5.11 -23.71
N ARG A 2 2.17 -5.26 -22.79
CA ARG A 2 1.01 -6.14 -22.90
C ARG A 2 -0.25 -5.28 -22.89
N GLU A 3 -1.22 -5.59 -23.75
CA GLU A 3 -2.56 -5.00 -23.68
C GLU A 3 -3.41 -5.78 -22.67
N TYR A 4 -4.30 -5.08 -21.97
CA TYR A 4 -5.20 -5.65 -20.96
C TYR A 4 -6.55 -4.97 -21.03
N ALA A 5 -7.60 -5.73 -20.71
CA ALA A 5 -8.96 -5.25 -20.60
C ALA A 5 -9.24 -4.71 -19.18
N PRO A 6 -10.29 -3.90 -19.00
CA PRO A 6 -10.70 -3.44 -17.67
C PRO A 6 -10.98 -4.62 -16.73
N GLY A 7 -10.35 -4.62 -15.55
CA GLY A 7 -10.51 -5.66 -14.53
C GLY A 7 -9.70 -6.93 -14.76
N ASP A 8 -8.83 -6.95 -15.77
CA ASP A 8 -7.91 -8.08 -15.98
C ASP A 8 -7.02 -8.33 -14.76
N LYS A 9 -6.81 -9.61 -14.44
CA LYS A 9 -5.88 -10.03 -13.41
C LYS A 9 -4.53 -10.34 -14.05
N LEU A 10 -3.52 -9.58 -13.67
CA LEU A 10 -2.15 -9.77 -14.11
C LEU A 10 -1.41 -10.61 -13.06
N ALA A 11 -0.98 -11.82 -13.43
CA ALA A 11 -0.05 -12.60 -12.62
C ALA A 11 1.38 -12.10 -12.92
N LEU A 12 2.12 -11.75 -11.87
CA LEU A 12 3.52 -11.35 -11.94
C LEU A 12 4.38 -12.41 -11.27
N ALA A 13 5.26 -13.03 -12.04
CA ALA A 13 6.26 -13.95 -11.52
C ALA A 13 7.38 -13.20 -10.78
N PRO A 14 8.17 -13.87 -9.93
CA PRO A 14 9.31 -13.25 -9.28
C PRO A 14 10.25 -12.55 -10.28
N GLY A 15 10.52 -11.27 -10.05
CA GLY A 15 11.35 -10.42 -10.91
C GLY A 15 10.59 -9.63 -11.98
N GLU A 16 9.30 -9.87 -12.16
CA GLU A 16 8.44 -9.06 -13.03
C GLU A 16 7.91 -7.82 -12.31
N SER A 17 7.58 -6.78 -13.08
CA SER A 17 6.99 -5.56 -12.57
C SER A 17 5.90 -5.02 -13.50
N VAL A 18 5.02 -4.23 -12.92
CA VAL A 18 4.01 -3.45 -13.64
C VAL A 18 4.13 -1.99 -13.21
N THR A 19 3.96 -1.07 -14.16
CA THR A 19 3.87 0.36 -13.86
C THR A 19 2.40 0.75 -13.83
N LEU A 20 1.96 1.29 -12.69
CA LEU A 20 0.62 1.81 -12.48
C LEU A 20 0.67 3.33 -12.61
N MET A 21 -0.17 3.89 -13.47
CA MET A 21 -0.24 5.33 -13.69
C MET A 21 -1.28 5.97 -12.75
N PRO A 22 -1.15 7.25 -12.40
CA PRO A 22 -2.20 7.94 -11.63
C PRO A 22 -3.58 7.77 -12.29
N GLY A 23 -4.56 7.30 -11.52
CA GLY A 23 -5.91 7.00 -11.97
C GLY A 23 -6.17 5.53 -12.33
N ASP A 24 -5.14 4.69 -12.43
CA ASP A 24 -5.30 3.25 -12.57
C ASP A 24 -5.78 2.64 -11.25
N TRP A 25 -7.03 2.16 -11.22
CA TRP A 25 -7.54 1.39 -10.08
C TRP A 25 -6.84 0.04 -10.01
N HIS A 26 -6.30 -0.29 -8.85
CA HIS A 26 -5.54 -1.52 -8.66
C HIS A 26 -5.81 -2.15 -7.29
N ALA A 27 -5.72 -3.47 -7.26
CA ALA A 27 -5.72 -4.29 -6.06
C ALA A 27 -4.79 -5.48 -6.32
N PHE A 28 -4.05 -5.91 -5.31
CA PHE A 28 -3.08 -6.99 -5.42
C PHE A 28 -3.12 -7.88 -4.18
N TRP A 29 -2.68 -9.12 -4.34
CA TRP A 29 -2.60 -10.12 -3.29
C TRP A 29 -1.53 -11.17 -3.65
N GLY A 30 -1.01 -11.88 -2.65
CA GLY A 30 -0.19 -13.06 -2.88
C GLY A 30 -1.05 -14.25 -3.29
N GLU A 31 -0.80 -14.83 -4.46
CA GLU A 31 -1.49 -16.05 -4.89
C GLU A 31 -0.73 -17.29 -4.38
N GLY A 32 -1.39 -18.10 -3.55
CA GLY A 32 -0.84 -19.36 -3.04
C GLY A 32 0.18 -19.22 -1.90
N GLY A 33 0.47 -18.02 -1.42
CA GLY A 33 1.35 -17.79 -0.27
C GLY A 33 1.83 -16.34 -0.17
N ASP A 34 2.84 -16.15 0.69
CA ASP A 34 3.46 -14.86 0.94
C ASP A 34 4.28 -14.38 -0.27
N VAL A 35 4.27 -13.08 -0.51
CA VAL A 35 5.00 -12.43 -1.60
C VAL A 35 5.77 -11.23 -1.03
N LEU A 36 7.03 -11.09 -1.44
CA LEU A 36 7.80 -9.87 -1.21
C LEU A 36 7.54 -8.89 -2.37
N ILE A 37 6.97 -7.73 -2.07
CA ILE A 37 6.68 -6.68 -3.04
C ILE A 37 7.67 -5.54 -2.86
N GLY A 38 8.26 -5.08 -3.97
CA GLY A 38 9.03 -3.85 -4.02
C GLY A 38 8.27 -2.78 -4.77
N GLU A 39 8.19 -1.58 -4.18
CA GLU A 39 7.65 -0.40 -4.84
C GLU A 39 8.79 0.55 -5.20
N VAL A 40 8.77 1.06 -6.43
CA VAL A 40 9.59 2.19 -6.86
C VAL A 40 8.65 3.19 -7.51
N SER A 41 8.47 4.33 -6.84
CA SER A 41 7.51 5.35 -7.22
C SER A 41 8.16 6.74 -7.23
N THR A 42 7.35 7.76 -7.56
CA THR A 42 7.69 9.15 -7.24
C THR A 42 7.61 9.37 -5.73
N VAL A 43 7.43 10.62 -5.27
CA VAL A 43 7.12 10.86 -3.85
C VAL A 43 5.80 10.17 -3.51
N ASN A 44 5.77 9.43 -2.41
CA ASN A 44 4.59 8.82 -1.80
C ASN A 44 4.05 9.77 -0.72
N ASP A 45 2.72 10.00 -0.71
CA ASP A 45 2.01 10.75 0.32
C ASP A 45 0.77 9.96 0.79
N ASP A 46 1.03 8.97 1.65
CA ASP A 46 -0.03 8.11 2.16
C ASP A 46 -1.18 8.85 2.89
N GLU A 47 -0.98 10.09 3.34
CA GLU A 47 -2.01 10.85 4.05
C GLU A 47 -3.11 11.35 3.11
N THR A 48 -2.79 11.72 1.87
CA THR A 48 -3.72 12.42 0.97
C THR A 48 -3.84 11.84 -0.44
N ASP A 49 -2.88 11.03 -0.89
CA ASP A 49 -2.84 10.55 -2.28
C ASP A 49 -3.61 9.24 -2.54
N ASN A 50 -4.17 8.63 -1.48
CA ASN A 50 -4.90 7.38 -1.55
C ASN A 50 -6.43 7.58 -1.63
N LEU A 51 -7.04 7.14 -2.74
CA LEU A 51 -8.50 7.00 -2.87
C LEU A 51 -8.92 5.53 -2.88
N PHE A 52 -9.61 5.12 -1.82
CA PHE A 52 -10.16 3.76 -1.73
C PHE A 52 -11.58 3.69 -2.29
N ARG A 53 -11.90 2.57 -2.95
CA ARG A 53 -13.25 2.30 -3.45
C ARG A 53 -14.26 2.18 -2.30
N GLU A 54 -13.85 1.54 -1.21
CA GLU A 54 -14.62 1.43 0.02
C GLU A 54 -14.22 2.57 0.98
N PRO A 55 -15.14 3.05 1.83
CA PRO A 55 -14.88 4.13 2.77
C PRO A 55 -14.06 3.63 3.98
N ILE A 56 -12.81 3.26 3.73
CA ILE A 56 -11.85 2.75 4.72
C ILE A 56 -10.73 3.75 4.97
N GLY A 57 -10.13 3.70 6.16
CA GLY A 57 -8.94 4.48 6.49
C GLY A 57 -7.66 3.84 5.92
N ARG A 58 -6.67 4.68 5.57
CA ARG A 58 -5.34 4.23 5.14
C ARG A 58 -4.52 3.61 6.27
N PHE A 59 -4.70 4.13 7.48
CA PHE A 59 -4.04 3.70 8.70
C PHE A 59 -5.05 3.06 9.66
N ALA A 60 -4.60 2.10 10.45
CA ALA A 60 -5.42 1.44 11.45
C ALA A 60 -5.59 2.33 12.69
N ASN A 61 -6.73 2.20 13.37
CA ASN A 61 -6.88 2.71 14.73
C ASN A 61 -6.30 1.67 15.69
N ILE A 62 -5.37 2.09 16.55
CA ILE A 62 -4.68 1.21 17.51
C ILE A 62 -5.16 1.56 18.92
N GLU A 63 -5.49 0.53 19.70
CA GLU A 63 -5.68 0.63 21.15
C GLU A 63 -4.31 0.39 21.81
N GLU A 64 -3.78 1.41 22.49
CA GLU A 64 -2.48 1.36 23.16
C GLU A 64 -2.62 0.67 24.53
N ASP A 65 -2.87 -0.64 24.51
CA ASP A 65 -3.06 -1.46 25.72
C ASP A 65 -1.75 -1.88 26.40
N VAL A 66 -0.62 -1.74 25.68
CA VAL A 66 0.74 -1.99 26.14
C VAL A 66 1.72 -0.98 25.55
N ASP A 67 2.90 -0.83 26.19
CA ASP A 67 3.95 0.04 25.65
C ASP A 67 4.49 -0.48 24.30
N PRO A 68 4.71 0.38 23.28
CA PRO A 68 5.13 -0.06 21.95
C PRO A 68 6.59 -0.51 21.93
N MET A 69 6.88 -1.65 21.29
CA MET A 69 8.26 -2.09 21.04
C MET A 69 8.94 -1.27 19.92
N HIS A 70 8.15 -0.86 18.93
CA HIS A 70 8.55 -0.03 17.80
C HIS A 70 7.42 0.94 17.45
N LEU A 71 7.76 2.13 16.97
CA LEU A 71 6.78 3.10 16.48
C LEU A 71 6.51 2.88 14.99
N LEU A 72 5.25 3.00 14.58
CA LEU A 72 4.86 3.08 13.17
C LEU A 72 5.18 4.46 12.59
N VAL A 73 5.21 4.56 11.26
CA VAL A 73 5.45 5.84 10.58
C VAL A 73 4.42 6.91 10.96
N SER A 74 3.16 6.50 11.20
CA SER A 74 2.06 7.37 11.62
C SER A 74 2.18 7.89 13.06
N ASP A 75 3.04 7.26 13.88
CA ASP A 75 3.04 7.50 15.33
C ASP A 75 3.92 8.68 15.72
N TYR A 76 4.92 9.03 14.89
CA TYR A 76 5.93 10.03 15.25
C TYR A 76 5.34 11.40 15.59
N ALA A 77 4.29 11.85 14.90
CA ALA A 77 3.63 13.13 15.21
C ALA A 77 3.01 13.16 16.62
N THR A 78 2.61 11.99 17.14
CA THR A 78 2.01 11.83 18.46
C THR A 78 3.08 11.71 19.55
N TRP A 79 4.11 10.91 19.29
CA TRP A 79 5.11 10.50 20.28
C TRP A 79 6.32 11.45 20.37
N LEU A 80 6.69 12.12 19.28
CA LEU A 80 7.82 13.05 19.21
C LEU A 80 7.34 14.48 18.94
N LYS A 81 6.70 15.10 19.95
CA LYS A 81 6.32 16.51 19.89
C LYS A 81 7.57 17.39 20.11
N TYR A 82 8.08 17.99 19.03
CA TYR A 82 9.06 19.06 19.10
C TYR A 82 8.38 20.42 19.28
#